data_AF-A0A8T4RQT0-F1
#
_entry.id   AF-A0A8T4RQT0-F1
#
_cell.length_a   1.000
_cell.length_b   1.000
_cell.length_c   1.000
_cell.angle_alpha   90.00
_cell.angle_beta   90.00
_cell.angle_gamma   90.00
#
_symmetry.space_group_name_H-M   'P 1'
#
loop_
_entity.id
_entity.type
_entity.pdbx_description
1 polymer ?
#
loop_
_entity_poly.entity_id
_entity_poly.type
_entity_poly.pdbx_seq_one_letter_code
_entity_poly.pdbx_strand_id
1 'polypeptide(L)' 'MVAQIYVCGECSFAYKEKELAEKCEAWCKGHKSCNIGITKNSVGEIKQ' A
#
# COMPACT_ATOMS: atom_id res chain seq x y z
N MET A 1 21.49 -6.04 -0.26
CA MET A 1 20.33 -6.83 0.20
C MET A 1 19.08 -6.08 -0.25
N VAL A 2 18.27 -6.63 -1.16
CA VAL A 2 17.10 -5.92 -1.70
C VAL A 2 15.93 -6.19 -0.75
N ALA A 3 15.49 -5.17 0.00
CA ALA A 3 14.27 -5.29 0.80
C ALA A 3 13.07 -5.37 -0.16
N GLN A 4 12.37 -6.51 -0.19
CA GLN A 4 11.10 -6.60 -0.91
C GLN A 4 10.08 -5.73 -0.20
N ILE A 5 9.69 -4.64 -0.86
CA ILE A 5 8.57 -3.79 -0.47
C ILE A 5 7.49 -3.95 -1.53
N TYR A 6 6.26 -4.05 -1.05
CA TYR A 6 5.08 -4.21 -1.88
C TYR A 6 4.38 -2.87 -1.98
N VAL A 7 4.14 -2.39 -3.18
CA VAL A 7 3.54 -1.09 -3.44
C VAL A 7 2.14 -1.25 -3.98
N CYS A 8 1.19 -0.48 -3.44
CA CYS A 8 -0.15 -0.40 -4.00
C CYS A 8 -0.12 0.43 -5.28
N GLY A 9 -0.55 -0.14 -6.40
CA GLY A 9 -0.54 0.55 -7.70
C GLY A 9 -1.56 1.68 -7.84
N GLU A 10 -2.54 1.80 -6.93
CA GLU A 10 -3.54 2.88 -6.98
C GLU A 10 -3.16 4.09 -6.13
N CYS A 11 -2.54 3.88 -4.99
CA CYS A 11 -2.21 4.95 -4.04
C CYS A 11 -0.71 5.17 -3.83
N SER A 12 0.12 4.37 -4.48
CA SER A 12 1.60 4.47 -4.46
C SER A 12 2.22 4.34 -3.07
N PHE A 13 1.49 3.79 -2.09
CA PHE A 13 2.02 3.46 -0.78
C PHE A 13 2.83 2.17 -0.81
N ALA A 14 3.99 2.19 -0.18
CA ALA A 14 4.89 1.06 -0.01
C ALA A 14 4.66 0.38 1.35
N TYR A 15 4.69 -0.93 1.36
CA TYR A 15 4.45 -1.80 2.50
C TYR A 15 5.57 -2.83 2.61
N LYS A 16 5.96 -3.19 3.84
CA LYS A 16 6.90 -4.31 4.05
C LYS A 16 6.23 -5.66 3.85
N GLU A 17 4.93 -5.73 4.09
CA GLU A 17 4.15 -6.96 4.04
C GLU A 17 3.30 -6.99 2.77
N LYS A 18 3.35 -8.13 2.06
CA LYS A 18 2.52 -8.36 0.88
C LYS A 18 1.03 -8.26 1.21
N GLU A 19 0.65 -8.77 2.37
CA GLU A 19 -0.74 -8.77 2.84
C GLU A 19 -1.30 -7.35 3.00
N LEU A 20 -0.49 -6.40 3.48
CA LEU A 20 -0.88 -5.00 3.60
C LEU A 20 -1.07 -4.36 2.23
N ALA A 21 -0.16 -4.62 1.28
CA ALA A 21 -0.29 -4.12 -0.08
C ALA A 21 -1.52 -4.70 -0.79
N GLU A 22 -1.76 -6.01 -0.67
CA GLU A 22 -2.94 -6.67 -1.25
C GLU A 22 -4.24 -6.16 -0.63
N LYS A 23 -4.29 -5.97 0.69
CA LYS A 23 -5.44 -5.33 1.36
C LYS A 23 -5.61 -3.88 0.92
N CYS A 24 -4.51 -3.14 0.73
CA CYS A 24 -4.55 -1.76 0.26
C CYS A 24 -5.12 -1.67 -1.15
N GLU A 25 -4.64 -2.50 -2.08
CA GLU A 25 -5.14 -2.57 -3.45
C GLU A 25 -6.60 -3.00 -3.50
N ALA A 26 -6.99 -4.06 -2.79
CA ALA A 26 -8.37 -4.53 -2.76
C ALA A 26 -9.31 -3.44 -2.23
N TRP A 27 -8.88 -2.71 -1.19
CA TRP A 27 -9.64 -1.61 -0.63
C TRP A 27 -9.72 -0.41 -1.58
N CYS A 28 -8.60 0.02 -2.16
CA CYS A 28 -8.58 1.13 -3.12
C CYS A 28 -9.50 0.82 -4.31
N LYS A 29 -9.46 -0.41 -4.85
CA LYS A 29 -10.28 -0.82 -6.00
C LYS A 29 -11.78 -0.81 -5.68
N GLY A 30 -12.15 -1.24 -4.47
CA GLY A 30 -13.55 -1.32 -4.05
C GLY A 30 -14.15 0.01 -3.60
N HIS A 31 -13.39 0.80 -2.85
CA HIS A 31 -13.88 2.03 -2.21
C HIS A 31 -13.46 3.32 -2.93
N LYS A 32 -12.56 3.25 -3.93
CA LYS A 32 -11.93 4.41 -4.58
C LYS A 32 -11.33 5.41 -3.58
N SER A 33 -10.84 4.91 -2.45
CA SER A 33 -10.27 5.71 -1.37
C SER A 33 -9.27 4.87 -0.61
N CYS A 34 -8.19 5.48 -0.13
CA CYS A 34 -7.18 4.78 0.65
C CYS A 34 -7.69 4.46 2.06
N ASN A 35 -7.48 3.23 2.53
CA ASN A 35 -7.73 2.91 3.92
C ASN A 35 -6.63 3.47 4.82
N ILE A 36 -6.95 4.50 5.60
CA ILE A 36 -6.02 5.14 6.56
C ILE A 36 -5.41 4.12 7.54
N GLY A 37 -6.14 3.06 7.91
CA GLY A 37 -5.63 2.01 8.79
C GLY A 37 -4.49 1.22 8.15
N ILE A 38 -4.57 0.96 6.85
CA ILE A 38 -3.53 0.28 6.08
C ILE A 38 -2.39 1.27 5.81
N THR A 39 -2.71 2.47 5.34
CA THR A 39 -1.75 3.54 5.06
C THR A 39 -0.88 3.88 6.27
N LYS A 40 -1.40 3.79 7.51
CA LYS A 40 -0.58 3.93 8.74
C LYS A 40 0.54 2.91 8.89
N ASN A 41 0.39 1.73 8.29
CA ASN A 41 1.40 0.67 8.28
C ASN A 41 2.30 0.76 7.03
N SER A 42 2.11 1.78 6.19
CA SER A 42 3.02 2.03 5.09
C SER A 42 4.40 2.39 5.62
N VAL A 43 5.42 1.93 4.91
CA VAL A 43 6.83 2.17 5.24
C VAL A 43 7.43 3.28 4.40
N GLY A 44 6.62 3.86 3.52
CA GLY A 44 6.94 4.99 2.66
C GLY A 44 5.81 5.21 1.65
N GLU A 45 5.74 6.42 1.12
CA GLU A 45 4.92 6.75 -0.03
C GLU A 45 5.86 7.07 -1.20
N ILE A 46 5.61 6.44 -2.35
CA ILE A 46 6.27 6.81 -3.59
C ILE A 46 5.46 8.00 -4.14
N LYS A 47 5.72 9.22 -3.67
CA LYS A 47 5.05 10.42 -4.20
C LYS A 47 5.37 10.54 -5.69
N GLN A 48 4.33 10.54 -6.51
CA GLN A 48 4.39 10.98 -7.90
C GLN A 48 4.51 12.51 -7.95
#